data_AF-A0A8J3N934-F1
#
_entry.id   AF-A0A8J3N934-F1
#
_cell.length_a   1.000
_cell.length_b   1.000
_cell.length_c   1.000
_cell.angle_alpha   90.00
_cell.angle_beta   90.00
_cell.angle_gamma   90.00
#
_symmetry.space_group_name_H-M   'P 1'
#
loop_
_entity.id
_entity.type
_entity.pdbx_description
1 polymer ?
#
loop_
_entity_poly.entity_id
_entity_poly.type
_entity_poly.pdbx_seq_one_letter_code
_entity_poly.pdbx_strand_id
1 'polypeptide(L)'
;MADQQLIKRLLTGVDQWNQWRQEHPEEVRPNLIEADLRGANLHRANLREANLIEADLRGANLHRANLHRVNFDRANLRKADLRGANLSMADLREADLREADLRGTRLSMTKLISVNLSGADLSGADLSSAAIYETTLSKTRLSGTNFDDASLSSTSFGDHDFREIKGLESIRHSGPSPLSINSLYLSKGDIPEAFVRGTGAPDSFIEYMRALAAKPIEYYTCFISYSSKDQDFAKRLYADLQNEGVRCWYAPEDLKIGDPFRKRIDESIRIHDKLLLILSEHSVNSAWVEKEVETAFEKEHRNDSMVLFPVKLDETVMHTDQAWAADIRRMRHIGDLTKWKEHDAYQRGLQRLLRDLKQEKA
;
A
#
# COMPACT_ATOMS: atom_id res chain seq x y z
N MET A 1 19.35 -35.12 -21.72
CA MET A 1 18.83 -36.26 -20.94
C MET A 1 19.60 -36.34 -19.63
N ALA A 2 18.87 -36.50 -18.53
CA ALA A 2 19.41 -36.65 -17.19
C ALA A 2 20.29 -37.89 -17.04
N ASP A 3 21.29 -37.81 -16.16
CA ASP A 3 22.04 -38.98 -15.72
C ASP A 3 21.23 -39.75 -14.67
N GLN A 4 20.65 -40.87 -15.08
CA GLN A 4 19.83 -41.73 -14.22
C GLN A 4 20.61 -42.32 -13.05
N GLN A 5 21.92 -42.52 -13.19
CA GLN A 5 22.75 -43.02 -12.08
C GLN A 5 22.93 -41.93 -11.02
N LEU A 6 23.11 -40.67 -11.43
CA LEU A 6 23.17 -39.54 -10.50
C LEU A 6 21.84 -39.30 -9.80
N ILE A 7 20.71 -39.37 -10.50
CA ILE A 7 19.38 -39.27 -9.88
C ILE A 7 19.21 -40.37 -8.83
N LYS A 8 19.51 -41.62 -9.18
CA LYS A 8 19.39 -42.74 -8.24
C LYS A 8 20.29 -42.54 -7.02
N ARG A 9 21.53 -42.08 -7.22
CA ARG A 9 22.47 -41.78 -6.12
C ARG A 9 21.91 -40.70 -5.20
N LEU A 10 21.42 -39.60 -5.76
CA LEU A 10 20.83 -38.50 -5.01
C LEU A 10 19.63 -38.96 -4.16
N LEU A 11 18.74 -39.77 -4.76
CA LEU A 11 17.54 -40.29 -4.09
C LEU A 11 17.84 -41.42 -3.09
N THR A 12 19.00 -42.06 -3.16
CA THR A 12 19.40 -43.09 -2.19
C THR A 12 19.79 -42.47 -0.84
N GLY A 13 20.35 -41.25 -0.85
CA GLY A 13 20.63 -40.52 0.39
C GLY A 13 21.55 -39.31 0.19
N VAL A 14 21.22 -38.22 0.88
CA VAL A 14 21.98 -36.95 0.80
C VAL A 14 23.41 -37.10 1.33
N ASP A 15 23.66 -37.94 2.34
CA ASP A 15 25.01 -38.13 2.87
C ASP A 15 25.93 -38.81 1.85
N GLN A 16 25.44 -39.85 1.18
CA GLN A 16 26.18 -40.54 0.12
C GLN A 16 26.40 -39.62 -1.09
N TRP A 17 25.40 -38.81 -1.44
CA TRP A 17 25.53 -37.78 -2.47
C TRP A 17 26.62 -36.77 -2.10
N ASN A 18 26.59 -36.25 -0.88
CA ASN A 18 27.53 -35.24 -0.41
C ASN A 18 28.96 -35.78 -0.32
N GLN A 19 29.13 -37.02 0.14
CA GLN A 19 30.43 -37.70 0.12
C GLN A 19 30.96 -37.84 -1.31
N TRP A 20 30.11 -38.31 -2.23
CA TRP A 20 30.51 -38.41 -3.64
C TRP A 20 30.91 -37.06 -4.25
N ARG A 21 30.19 -35.98 -3.90
CA ARG A 21 30.52 -34.60 -4.32
C ARG A 21 31.84 -34.10 -3.75
N GLN A 22 32.27 -34.57 -2.58
CA GLN A 22 33.57 -34.25 -2.00
C GLN A 22 34.71 -34.97 -2.72
N GLU A 23 34.47 -36.20 -3.15
CA GLU A 23 35.46 -37.03 -3.85
C GLU A 23 35.67 -36.60 -5.33
N HIS A 24 34.68 -35.93 -5.94
CA HIS A 24 34.71 -35.54 -7.37
C HIS A 24 34.40 -34.02 -7.61
N PRO A 25 35.20 -33.09 -7.06
CA PRO A 25 34.90 -31.65 -7.12
C PRO A 25 35.18 -31.00 -8.49
N GLU A 26 36.12 -31.53 -9.29
CA GLU A 26 36.58 -30.94 -10.56
C GLU A 26 35.87 -31.48 -11.81
N GLU A 27 35.22 -32.66 -11.71
CA GLU A 27 34.66 -33.36 -12.87
C GLU A 27 33.16 -33.12 -13.12
N VAL A 28 32.41 -32.53 -12.18
CA VAL A 28 30.96 -32.73 -12.18
C VAL A 28 30.16 -31.44 -12.05
N ARG A 29 29.51 -31.07 -13.16
CA ARG A 29 28.22 -30.39 -13.15
C ARG A 29 27.13 -31.46 -13.25
N PRO A 30 26.45 -31.82 -12.14
CA PRO A 30 25.49 -32.92 -12.18
C PRO A 30 24.39 -32.64 -13.21
N ASN A 31 24.23 -33.53 -14.19
CA ASN A 31 23.18 -33.41 -15.18
C ASN A 31 21.91 -34.10 -14.67
N LEU A 32 20.99 -33.30 -14.16
CA LEU A 32 19.69 -33.68 -13.60
C LEU A 32 18.55 -33.00 -14.37
N ILE A 33 18.76 -32.70 -15.66
CA ILE A 33 17.75 -32.11 -16.55
C ILE A 33 16.50 -32.99 -16.57
N GLU A 34 15.31 -32.40 -16.42
CA GLU A 34 14.02 -33.10 -16.41
C GLU A 34 13.88 -34.17 -15.29
N ALA A 35 14.74 -34.14 -14.26
CA ALA A 35 14.67 -35.10 -13.17
C ALA A 35 13.37 -34.95 -12.36
N ASP A 36 12.71 -36.08 -12.05
CA ASP A 36 11.60 -36.13 -11.10
C ASP A 36 12.14 -36.26 -9.67
N LEU A 37 12.09 -35.15 -8.93
CA LEU A 37 12.54 -35.00 -7.56
C LEU A 37 11.39 -34.51 -6.65
N ARG A 38 10.14 -34.79 -7.04
CA ARG A 38 8.95 -34.38 -6.28
C ARG A 38 8.99 -34.95 -4.87
N GLY A 39 8.82 -34.08 -3.88
CA GLY A 39 8.84 -34.46 -2.47
C GLY A 39 10.17 -35.04 -1.98
N ALA A 40 11.24 -35.01 -2.80
CA ALA A 40 12.52 -35.59 -2.42
C ALA A 40 13.09 -34.89 -1.18
N ASN A 41 13.69 -35.65 -0.28
CA ASN A 41 14.43 -35.10 0.85
C ASN A 41 15.86 -34.79 0.42
N LEU A 42 16.12 -33.51 0.14
CA LEU A 42 17.40 -32.96 -0.32
C LEU A 42 17.99 -32.00 0.74
N HIS A 43 17.63 -32.18 2.01
CA HIS A 43 18.11 -31.37 3.13
C HIS A 43 19.65 -31.35 3.17
N ARG A 44 20.26 -30.15 3.08
CA ARG A 44 21.72 -29.96 3.01
C ARG A 44 22.42 -30.65 1.82
N ALA A 45 21.70 -31.00 0.76
CA ALA A 45 22.33 -31.58 -0.42
C ALA A 45 23.27 -30.58 -1.10
N ASN A 46 24.44 -31.06 -1.53
CA ASN A 46 25.40 -30.29 -2.30
C ASN A 46 25.10 -30.40 -3.79
N LEU A 47 24.21 -29.54 -4.28
CA LEU A 47 23.77 -29.42 -5.68
C LEU A 47 24.44 -28.24 -6.39
N ARG A 48 25.59 -27.76 -5.90
CA ARG A 48 26.38 -26.68 -6.50
C ARG A 48 26.64 -26.96 -7.98
N GLU A 49 26.38 -26.00 -8.86
CA GLU A 49 26.55 -26.12 -10.32
C GLU A 49 25.78 -27.28 -10.98
N ALA A 50 24.78 -27.87 -10.31
CA ALA A 50 23.92 -28.87 -10.94
C ALA A 50 23.05 -28.23 -12.04
N ASN A 51 22.81 -29.00 -13.09
CA ASN A 51 21.90 -28.66 -14.16
C ASN A 51 20.56 -29.36 -13.90
N LEU A 52 19.57 -28.60 -13.47
CA LEU A 52 18.20 -29.00 -13.13
C LEU A 52 17.18 -28.29 -14.03
N ILE A 53 17.56 -28.00 -15.28
CA ILE A 53 16.64 -27.44 -16.29
C ILE A 53 15.40 -28.35 -16.38
N GLU A 54 14.22 -27.75 -16.33
CA GLU A 54 12.92 -28.46 -16.42
C GLU A 54 12.71 -29.59 -15.38
N ALA A 55 13.53 -29.66 -14.33
CA ALA A 55 13.36 -30.65 -13.26
C ALA A 55 12.09 -30.35 -12.43
N ASP A 56 11.44 -31.40 -11.93
CA ASP A 56 10.26 -31.30 -11.09
C ASP A 56 10.62 -31.54 -9.62
N LEU A 57 10.72 -30.45 -8.85
CA LEU A 57 11.05 -30.42 -7.43
C LEU A 57 9.85 -30.00 -6.56
N ARG A 58 8.62 -30.22 -7.05
CA ARG A 58 7.41 -29.84 -6.30
C ARG A 58 7.41 -30.46 -4.90
N GLY A 59 7.30 -29.62 -3.87
CA GLY A 59 7.30 -30.05 -2.47
C GLY A 59 8.61 -30.67 -1.97
N ALA A 60 9.71 -30.59 -2.72
CA ALA A 60 11.00 -31.11 -2.27
C ALA A 60 11.52 -30.34 -1.04
N ASN A 61 12.20 -31.05 -0.14
CA ASN A 61 12.89 -30.44 1.00
C ASN A 61 14.33 -30.10 0.60
N LEU A 62 14.59 -28.84 0.27
CA LEU A 62 15.91 -28.27 -0.03
C LEU A 62 16.44 -27.42 1.13
N HIS A 63 15.92 -27.60 2.35
CA HIS A 63 16.32 -26.80 3.51
C HIS A 63 17.84 -26.87 3.70
N ARG A 64 18.51 -25.71 3.74
CA ARG A 64 19.97 -25.55 3.83
C ARG A 64 20.78 -26.25 2.73
N ALA A 65 20.18 -26.60 1.59
CA ALA A 65 20.91 -27.15 0.46
C ALA A 65 21.92 -26.13 -0.12
N ASN A 66 23.05 -26.61 -0.61
CA ASN A 66 24.00 -25.79 -1.37
C ASN A 66 23.63 -25.87 -2.85
N LEU A 67 23.02 -24.81 -3.36
CA LEU A 67 22.51 -24.64 -4.72
C LEU A 67 23.28 -23.53 -5.46
N HIS A 68 24.51 -23.23 -5.02
CA HIS A 68 25.29 -22.14 -5.60
C HIS A 68 25.55 -22.41 -7.09
N ARG A 69 25.24 -21.42 -7.95
CA ARG A 69 25.36 -21.52 -9.42
C ARG A 69 24.57 -22.67 -10.06
N VAL A 70 23.54 -23.18 -9.38
CA VAL A 70 22.63 -24.17 -9.97
C VAL A 70 21.87 -23.58 -11.16
N ASN A 71 21.58 -24.39 -12.16
CA ASN A 71 20.69 -24.03 -13.25
C ASN A 71 19.32 -24.67 -13.05
N PHE A 72 18.32 -23.86 -12.76
CA PHE A 72 16.90 -24.20 -12.58
C PHE A 72 16.02 -23.58 -13.68
N ASP A 73 16.57 -23.28 -14.86
CA ASP A 73 15.80 -22.75 -15.99
C ASP A 73 14.57 -23.65 -16.24
N ARG A 74 13.37 -23.05 -16.15
CA ARG A 74 12.06 -23.72 -16.34
C ARG A 74 11.76 -24.85 -15.34
N ALA A 75 12.48 -24.94 -14.23
CA ALA A 75 12.24 -25.94 -13.20
C ALA A 75 10.95 -25.65 -12.40
N ASN A 76 10.30 -26.71 -11.90
CA ASN A 76 9.12 -26.60 -11.03
C ASN A 76 9.50 -26.79 -9.56
N LEU A 77 9.53 -25.71 -8.80
CA LEU A 77 9.86 -25.67 -7.37
C LEU A 77 8.64 -25.32 -6.50
N ARG A 78 7.41 -25.50 -7.03
CA ARG A 78 6.19 -25.15 -6.31
C ARG A 78 6.13 -25.85 -4.95
N LYS A 79 5.86 -25.11 -3.88
CA LYS A 79 5.82 -25.61 -2.48
C LYS A 79 7.13 -26.23 -1.96
N ALA A 80 8.27 -26.06 -2.65
CA ALA A 80 9.55 -26.54 -2.15
C ALA A 80 9.97 -25.78 -0.88
N ASP A 81 10.61 -26.47 0.06
CA ASP A 81 11.24 -25.87 1.24
C ASP A 81 12.69 -25.53 0.91
N LEU A 82 12.97 -24.25 0.69
CA LEU A 82 14.29 -23.72 0.33
C LEU A 82 14.91 -22.91 1.48
N ARG A 83 14.36 -23.03 2.70
CA ARG A 83 14.78 -22.21 3.85
C ARG A 83 16.28 -22.30 4.09
N GLY A 84 16.96 -21.16 4.17
CA GLY A 84 18.39 -21.08 4.42
C GLY A 84 19.26 -21.76 3.35
N ALA A 85 18.70 -22.14 2.20
CA ALA A 85 19.48 -22.66 1.08
C ALA A 85 20.35 -21.55 0.47
N ASN A 86 21.42 -21.97 -0.18
CA ASN A 86 22.32 -21.07 -0.89
C ASN A 86 22.08 -21.14 -2.39
N LEU A 87 21.29 -20.24 -2.96
CA LEU A 87 21.05 -20.07 -4.40
C LEU A 87 21.87 -18.92 -5.01
N SER A 88 22.90 -18.41 -4.34
CA SER A 88 23.68 -17.31 -4.91
C SER A 88 24.22 -17.66 -6.29
N MET A 89 24.09 -16.72 -7.23
CA MET A 89 24.44 -16.87 -8.65
C MET A 89 23.69 -17.98 -9.40
N ALA A 90 22.55 -18.45 -8.88
CA ALA A 90 21.72 -19.42 -9.59
C ALA A 90 21.04 -18.79 -10.83
N ASP A 91 20.65 -19.66 -11.76
CA ASP A 91 19.81 -19.32 -12.89
C ASP A 91 18.41 -19.90 -12.66
N LEU A 92 17.41 -19.04 -12.45
CA LEU A 92 16.01 -19.43 -12.18
C LEU A 92 15.07 -18.98 -13.29
N ARG A 93 15.58 -18.66 -14.49
CA ARG A 93 14.75 -18.19 -15.61
C ARG A 93 13.53 -19.09 -15.80
N GLU A 94 12.35 -18.48 -15.95
CA GLU A 94 11.07 -19.18 -16.16
C GLU A 94 10.70 -20.25 -15.09
N ALA A 95 11.36 -20.28 -13.93
CA ALA A 95 11.05 -21.25 -12.88
C ALA A 95 9.71 -20.95 -12.19
N ASP A 96 9.03 -22.00 -11.73
CA ASP A 96 7.81 -21.91 -10.93
C ASP A 96 8.12 -22.11 -9.44
N LEU A 97 8.14 -21.03 -8.66
CA LEU A 97 8.40 -21.00 -7.23
C LEU A 97 7.14 -20.67 -6.41
N ARG A 98 5.94 -20.85 -6.98
CA ARG A 98 4.70 -20.55 -6.27
C ARG A 98 4.62 -21.29 -4.94
N GLU A 99 4.19 -20.57 -3.90
CA GLU A 99 4.02 -21.12 -2.55
C GLU A 99 5.29 -21.77 -1.95
N ALA A 100 6.49 -21.51 -2.50
CA ALA A 100 7.75 -22.01 -1.96
C ALA A 100 8.16 -21.26 -0.68
N ASP A 101 8.88 -21.94 0.21
CA ASP A 101 9.41 -21.35 1.44
C ASP A 101 10.89 -20.98 1.24
N LEU A 102 11.15 -19.70 1.02
CA LEU A 102 12.47 -19.10 0.73
C LEU A 102 13.00 -18.30 1.94
N ARG A 103 12.51 -18.57 3.16
CA ARG A 103 12.92 -17.78 4.33
C ARG A 103 14.41 -17.92 4.60
N GLY A 104 15.10 -16.79 4.74
CA GLY A 104 16.55 -16.75 4.98
C GLY A 104 17.40 -17.33 3.85
N THR A 105 16.85 -17.55 2.66
CA THR A 105 17.57 -18.08 1.51
C THR A 105 18.53 -17.02 0.94
N ARG A 106 19.73 -17.43 0.54
CA ARG A 106 20.65 -16.55 -0.18
C ARG A 106 20.37 -16.61 -1.67
N LEU A 107 19.90 -15.51 -2.23
CA LEU A 107 19.59 -15.33 -3.66
C LEU A 107 20.47 -14.24 -4.29
N SER A 108 21.59 -13.88 -3.67
CA SER A 108 22.46 -12.82 -4.17
C SER A 108 23.00 -13.13 -5.57
N MET A 109 22.96 -12.14 -6.47
CA MET A 109 23.37 -12.27 -7.88
C MET A 109 22.60 -13.33 -8.69
N THR A 110 21.41 -13.74 -8.24
CA THR A 110 20.58 -14.72 -8.93
C THR A 110 19.86 -14.10 -10.12
N LYS A 111 19.62 -14.89 -11.17
CA LYS A 111 18.77 -14.49 -12.31
C LYS A 111 17.33 -14.95 -12.09
N LEU A 112 16.46 -14.01 -11.76
CA LEU A 112 15.01 -14.19 -11.63
C LEU A 112 14.34 -13.49 -12.83
N ILE A 113 14.33 -14.14 -13.99
CA ILE A 113 13.69 -13.60 -15.20
C ILE A 113 12.45 -14.44 -15.50
N SER A 114 11.31 -13.78 -15.64
CA SER A 114 10.02 -14.44 -15.93
C SER A 114 9.64 -15.51 -14.88
N VAL A 115 10.03 -15.29 -13.62
CA VAL A 115 9.81 -16.23 -12.51
C VAL A 115 8.46 -16.00 -11.86
N ASN A 116 7.77 -17.07 -11.48
CA ASN A 116 6.55 -16.98 -10.69
C ASN A 116 6.83 -17.28 -9.21
N LEU A 117 6.83 -16.24 -8.38
CA LEU A 117 6.98 -16.33 -6.93
C LEU A 117 5.64 -16.17 -6.19
N SER A 118 4.49 -16.25 -6.85
CA SER A 118 3.21 -15.95 -6.20
C SER A 118 2.97 -16.81 -4.94
N GLY A 119 2.69 -16.16 -3.82
CA GLY A 119 2.46 -16.82 -2.54
C GLY A 119 3.72 -17.37 -1.85
N ALA A 120 4.92 -17.17 -2.40
CA ALA A 120 6.17 -17.60 -1.77
C ALA A 120 6.52 -16.74 -0.54
N ASP A 121 7.26 -17.32 0.40
CA ASP A 121 7.75 -16.61 1.59
C ASP A 121 9.25 -16.32 1.46
N LEU A 122 9.62 -15.08 1.16
CA LEU A 122 11.01 -14.63 1.06
C LEU A 122 11.48 -13.90 2.32
N SER A 123 10.81 -14.07 3.46
CA SER A 123 11.14 -13.30 4.66
C SER A 123 12.60 -13.51 5.07
N GLY A 124 13.36 -12.42 5.20
CA GLY A 124 14.79 -12.43 5.51
C GLY A 124 15.69 -13.01 4.40
N ALA A 125 15.18 -13.26 3.20
CA ALA A 125 16.00 -13.67 2.06
C ALA A 125 16.92 -12.53 1.58
N ASP A 126 18.04 -12.90 0.96
CA ASP A 126 19.01 -11.96 0.42
C ASP A 126 18.96 -11.96 -1.12
N LEU A 127 18.29 -10.96 -1.71
CA LEU A 127 18.22 -10.71 -3.16
C LEU A 127 19.24 -9.66 -3.62
N SER A 128 20.29 -9.41 -2.84
CA SER A 128 21.28 -8.39 -3.21
C SER A 128 21.91 -8.65 -4.58
N SER A 129 22.00 -7.62 -5.41
CA SER A 129 22.49 -7.68 -6.79
C SER A 129 21.75 -8.69 -7.69
N ALA A 130 20.56 -9.18 -7.31
CA ALA A 130 19.78 -10.06 -8.15
C ALA A 130 19.23 -9.32 -9.38
N ALA A 131 19.10 -10.05 -10.49
CA ALA A 131 18.44 -9.58 -11.70
C ALA A 131 16.99 -10.06 -11.70
N ILE A 132 16.04 -9.15 -11.46
CA ILE A 132 14.62 -9.46 -11.28
C ILE A 132 13.84 -8.80 -12.41
N TYR A 133 13.53 -9.57 -13.44
CA TYR A 133 12.86 -9.07 -14.64
C TYR A 133 11.60 -9.89 -14.91
N GLU A 134 10.50 -9.25 -15.28
CA GLU A 134 9.25 -9.93 -15.63
C GLU A 134 8.75 -10.91 -14.55
N THR A 135 9.13 -10.68 -13.29
CA THR A 135 8.89 -11.60 -12.18
C THR A 135 7.63 -11.21 -11.43
N THR A 136 6.86 -12.21 -11.00
CA THR A 136 5.63 -12.00 -10.22
C THR A 136 5.89 -12.24 -8.74
N LEU A 137 5.82 -11.19 -7.93
CA LEU A 137 5.93 -11.23 -6.46
C LEU A 137 4.55 -11.07 -5.77
N SER A 138 3.45 -11.24 -6.50
CA SER A 138 2.10 -11.07 -5.94
C SER A 138 1.83 -12.04 -4.78
N LYS A 139 1.26 -11.52 -3.69
CA LYS A 139 0.98 -12.30 -2.46
C LYS A 139 2.23 -12.93 -1.81
N THR A 140 3.44 -12.50 -2.15
CA THR A 140 4.64 -12.97 -1.46
C THR A 140 4.70 -12.42 -0.03
N ARG A 141 5.62 -12.93 0.78
CA ARG A 141 6.06 -12.25 2.01
C ARG A 141 7.48 -11.75 1.81
N LEU A 142 7.70 -10.44 1.98
CA LEU A 142 8.98 -9.77 1.76
C LEU A 142 9.59 -9.17 3.03
N SER A 143 9.07 -9.54 4.22
CA SER A 143 9.52 -8.96 5.49
C SER A 143 11.01 -9.22 5.73
N GLY A 144 11.80 -8.17 5.88
CA GLY A 144 13.25 -8.23 6.08
C GLY A 144 14.05 -8.68 4.87
N THR A 145 13.44 -8.86 3.69
CA THR A 145 14.13 -9.24 2.45
C THR A 145 15.08 -8.11 2.03
N ASN A 146 16.29 -8.48 1.61
CA ASN A 146 17.28 -7.52 1.13
C ASN A 146 17.28 -7.38 -0.40
N PHE A 147 17.05 -6.19 -0.93
CA PHE A 147 17.13 -5.86 -2.35
C PHE A 147 18.33 -4.98 -2.73
N ASP A 148 19.35 -4.86 -1.86
CA ASP A 148 20.54 -4.03 -2.11
C ASP A 148 21.12 -4.25 -3.52
N ASP A 149 21.26 -3.19 -4.31
CA ASP A 149 21.81 -3.18 -5.68
C ASP A 149 21.09 -4.10 -6.70
N ALA A 150 19.91 -4.63 -6.35
CA ALA A 150 19.10 -5.44 -7.25
C ALA A 150 18.67 -4.62 -8.48
N SER A 151 18.51 -5.30 -9.61
CA SER A 151 18.04 -4.69 -10.86
C SER A 151 16.64 -5.16 -11.17
N LEU A 152 15.73 -4.23 -11.43
CA LEU A 152 14.30 -4.49 -11.63
C LEU A 152 13.74 -3.89 -12.92
N SER A 153 12.90 -4.66 -13.59
CA SER A 153 11.99 -4.18 -14.65
C SER A 153 10.78 -5.09 -14.78
N SER A 154 9.64 -4.53 -15.18
CA SER A 154 8.40 -5.28 -15.45
C SER A 154 8.01 -6.22 -14.31
N THR A 155 8.32 -5.85 -13.06
CA THR A 155 8.11 -6.71 -11.89
C THR A 155 6.84 -6.28 -11.16
N SER A 156 5.99 -7.27 -10.83
CA SER A 156 4.77 -7.04 -10.07
C SER A 156 5.02 -7.34 -8.60
N PHE A 157 5.15 -6.29 -7.77
CA PHE A 157 5.32 -6.46 -6.33
C PHE A 157 4.03 -6.98 -5.68
N GLY A 158 2.86 -6.44 -6.06
CA GLY A 158 1.63 -6.65 -5.29
C GLY A 158 1.58 -5.74 -4.06
N ASP A 159 0.71 -6.09 -3.12
CA ASP A 159 0.42 -5.26 -1.93
C ASP A 159 1.37 -5.62 -0.77
N HIS A 160 2.33 -4.75 -0.45
CA HIS A 160 3.32 -4.97 0.62
C HIS A 160 3.52 -3.74 1.50
N ASP A 161 3.91 -3.98 2.75
CA ASP A 161 4.53 -2.96 3.60
C ASP A 161 6.02 -2.85 3.27
N PHE A 162 6.39 -1.82 2.50
CA PHE A 162 7.75 -1.59 2.03
C PHE A 162 8.71 -1.14 3.13
N ARG A 163 8.21 -0.76 4.32
CA ARG A 163 9.05 -0.38 5.47
C ARG A 163 9.83 -1.56 6.04
N GLU A 164 9.36 -2.78 5.81
CA GLU A 164 10.03 -3.99 6.27
C GLU A 164 11.08 -4.50 5.27
N ILE A 165 11.15 -3.91 4.07
CA ILE A 165 12.05 -4.34 2.99
C ILE A 165 13.33 -3.51 3.04
N LYS A 166 14.48 -4.16 2.86
CA LYS A 166 15.80 -3.51 2.90
C LYS A 166 16.31 -3.24 1.49
N GLY A 167 17.12 -2.19 1.36
CA GLY A 167 17.86 -1.89 0.12
C GLY A 167 17.07 -1.22 -0.99
N LEU A 168 15.81 -0.82 -0.74
CA LEU A 168 14.93 -0.19 -1.74
C LEU A 168 15.55 1.04 -2.43
N GLU A 169 16.30 1.87 -1.69
CA GLU A 169 16.98 3.08 -2.20
C GLU A 169 18.03 2.77 -3.28
N SER A 170 18.66 1.59 -3.21
CA SER A 170 19.78 1.20 -4.09
C SER A 170 19.32 0.41 -5.33
N ILE A 171 18.02 0.12 -5.41
CA ILE A 171 17.45 -0.63 -6.52
C ILE A 171 17.68 0.12 -7.83
N ARG A 172 18.18 -0.59 -8.83
CA ARG A 172 18.33 -0.07 -10.20
C ARG A 172 17.12 -0.47 -11.03
N HIS A 173 16.36 0.51 -11.48
CA HIS A 173 15.22 0.28 -12.37
C HIS A 173 15.65 0.42 -13.82
N SER A 174 15.52 -0.66 -14.61
CA SER A 174 15.68 -0.65 -16.07
C SER A 174 14.35 -0.56 -16.82
N GLY A 175 13.23 -0.55 -16.09
CA GLY A 175 11.88 -0.33 -16.59
C GLY A 175 10.88 -0.19 -15.43
N PRO A 176 9.63 0.22 -15.71
CA PRO A 176 8.62 0.43 -14.67
C PRO A 176 8.27 -0.88 -13.96
N SER A 177 7.94 -0.78 -12.67
CA SER A 177 7.54 -1.90 -11.81
C SER A 177 6.40 -1.42 -10.91
N PRO A 178 5.14 -1.46 -11.39
CA PRO A 178 4.06 -0.69 -10.81
C PRO A 178 3.74 -1.12 -9.38
N LEU A 179 3.45 -0.11 -8.55
CA LEU A 179 2.94 -0.27 -7.19
C LEU A 179 1.44 -0.06 -7.15
N SER A 180 0.77 -0.76 -6.24
CA SER A 180 -0.64 -0.51 -5.94
C SER A 180 -0.79 0.62 -4.91
N ILE A 181 -1.97 1.23 -4.88
CA ILE A 181 -2.32 2.19 -3.82
C ILE A 181 -2.37 1.53 -2.43
N ASN A 182 -2.65 0.23 -2.36
CA ASN A 182 -2.65 -0.52 -1.10
C ASN A 182 -1.25 -0.57 -0.48
N SER A 183 -0.21 -0.79 -1.28
CA SER A 183 1.19 -0.75 -0.83
C SER A 183 1.57 0.58 -0.20
N LEU A 184 1.04 1.68 -0.75
CA LEU A 184 1.24 3.01 -0.19
C LEU A 184 0.66 3.11 1.23
N TYR A 185 -0.59 2.67 1.43
CA TYR A 185 -1.25 2.69 2.74
C TYR A 185 -0.60 1.75 3.75
N LEU A 186 -0.26 0.52 3.36
CA LEU A 186 0.45 -0.44 4.21
C LEU A 186 1.78 0.13 4.71
N SER A 187 2.48 0.83 3.82
CA SER A 187 3.76 1.50 4.11
C SER A 187 3.58 2.85 4.80
N LYS A 188 2.34 3.31 5.04
CA LYS A 188 2.03 4.63 5.64
C LYS A 188 2.70 5.80 4.91
N GLY A 189 2.93 5.66 3.60
CA GLY A 189 3.62 6.67 2.81
C GLY A 189 5.13 6.69 2.99
N ASP A 190 5.66 5.83 3.84
CA ASP A 190 7.09 5.73 4.11
C ASP A 190 7.73 4.71 3.17
N ILE A 191 7.75 5.08 1.89
CA ILE A 191 8.44 4.35 0.83
C ILE A 191 9.55 5.26 0.29
N PRO A 192 10.78 4.78 0.12
CA PRO A 192 11.87 5.50 -0.51
C PRO A 192 11.48 6.18 -1.83
N GLU A 193 11.72 7.49 -1.94
CA GLU A 193 11.35 8.27 -3.13
C GLU A 193 12.09 7.77 -4.38
N ALA A 194 13.35 7.39 -4.26
CA ALA A 194 14.16 6.85 -5.36
C ALA A 194 13.51 5.57 -5.94
N PHE A 195 13.04 4.69 -5.05
CA PHE A 195 12.32 3.49 -5.44
C PHE A 195 11.00 3.84 -6.14
N VAL A 196 10.17 4.67 -5.52
CA VAL A 196 8.86 5.06 -6.09
C VAL A 196 9.01 5.71 -7.46
N ARG A 197 10.02 6.56 -7.65
CA ARG A 197 10.38 7.14 -8.94
C ARG A 197 10.75 6.07 -9.97
N GLY A 198 11.59 5.11 -9.58
CA GLY A 198 11.99 3.99 -10.42
C GLY A 198 10.82 3.08 -10.85
N THR A 199 9.74 3.04 -10.08
CA THR A 199 8.52 2.32 -10.47
C THR A 199 7.76 2.99 -11.63
N GLY A 200 8.10 4.23 -11.97
CA GLY A 200 7.47 5.04 -13.01
C GLY A 200 6.47 6.08 -12.48
N ALA A 201 6.44 6.32 -11.17
CA ALA A 201 5.56 7.32 -10.58
C ALA A 201 6.04 8.75 -10.92
N PRO A 202 5.12 9.68 -11.25
CA PRO A 202 5.48 11.07 -11.51
C PRO A 202 5.89 11.80 -10.23
N ASP A 203 6.76 12.81 -10.38
CA ASP A 203 7.27 13.63 -9.27
C ASP A 203 6.17 14.26 -8.42
N SER A 204 5.09 14.71 -9.07
CA SER A 204 3.93 15.26 -8.37
C SER A 204 3.26 14.23 -7.45
N PHE A 205 3.23 12.95 -7.83
CA PHE A 205 2.71 11.92 -6.95
C PHE A 205 3.63 11.70 -5.74
N ILE A 206 4.95 11.67 -5.96
CA ILE A 206 5.96 11.46 -4.91
C ILE A 206 5.86 12.57 -3.85
N GLU A 207 5.70 13.82 -4.28
CA GLU A 207 5.54 14.99 -3.41
C GLU A 207 4.38 14.83 -2.40
N TYR A 208 3.22 14.33 -2.86
CA TYR A 208 2.03 14.17 -2.03
C TYR A 208 1.87 12.77 -1.40
N MET A 209 2.73 11.82 -1.75
CA MET A 209 2.61 10.40 -1.39
C MET A 209 2.44 10.18 0.12
N ARG A 210 3.25 10.85 0.94
CA ARG A 210 3.18 10.74 2.41
C ARG A 210 1.87 11.26 2.98
N ALA A 211 1.40 12.40 2.47
CA ALA A 211 0.13 12.99 2.88
C ALA A 211 -1.06 12.10 2.53
N LEU A 212 -0.98 11.35 1.42
CA LEU A 212 -2.01 10.39 1.03
C LEU A 212 -2.11 9.18 1.98
N ALA A 213 -1.07 8.89 2.77
CA ALA A 213 -0.93 7.60 3.45
C ALA A 213 -0.68 7.69 4.97
N ALA A 214 -0.41 8.89 5.51
CA ALA A 214 -0.33 9.13 6.94
C ALA A 214 -1.70 9.06 7.62
N LYS A 215 -1.70 8.78 8.94
CA LYS A 215 -2.78 8.21 9.76
C LYS A 215 -4.21 8.71 9.47
N PRO A 216 -5.21 7.80 9.57
CA PRO A 216 -6.61 8.16 9.54
C PRO A 216 -6.96 9.02 10.76
N ILE A 217 -7.51 10.22 10.54
CA ILE A 217 -8.81 10.43 11.15
C ILE A 217 -9.79 9.75 10.21
N GLU A 218 -10.67 8.91 10.75
CA GLU A 218 -11.89 8.43 10.10
C GLU A 218 -12.25 9.35 8.93
N TYR A 219 -12.17 8.87 7.69
CA TYR A 219 -12.25 9.71 6.50
C TYR A 219 -13.65 10.33 6.38
N TYR A 220 -13.90 11.37 7.16
CA TYR A 220 -15.02 12.26 6.99
C TYR A 220 -14.64 13.17 5.86
N THR A 221 -15.29 12.92 4.74
CA THR A 221 -15.42 13.88 3.68
C THR A 221 -16.36 14.96 4.19
N CYS A 222 -15.88 16.20 4.32
CA CYS A 222 -16.75 17.31 4.69
C CYS A 222 -16.74 18.45 3.68
N PHE A 223 -17.89 19.06 3.48
CA PHE A 223 -18.05 20.24 2.65
C PHE A 223 -18.25 21.44 3.56
N ILE A 224 -17.37 22.44 3.45
CA ILE A 224 -17.46 23.69 4.20
C ILE A 224 -18.31 24.66 3.39
N SER A 225 -19.50 24.95 3.91
CA SER A 225 -20.41 25.96 3.38
C SER A 225 -20.30 27.24 4.20
N TYR A 226 -20.11 28.37 3.52
CA TYR A 226 -19.85 29.66 4.15
C TYR A 226 -20.14 30.83 3.22
N SER A 227 -20.41 32.01 3.80
CA SER A 227 -20.54 33.22 3.02
C SER A 227 -19.20 33.75 2.52
N SER A 228 -19.12 34.30 1.32
CA SER A 228 -17.86 34.85 0.78
C SER A 228 -17.23 35.93 1.67
N LYS A 229 -18.03 36.57 2.53
CA LYS A 229 -17.56 37.52 3.55
C LYS A 229 -16.77 36.87 4.69
N ASP A 230 -16.93 35.57 4.90
CA ASP A 230 -16.27 34.79 5.96
C ASP A 230 -15.06 34.00 5.44
N GLN A 231 -14.55 34.35 4.26
CA GLN A 231 -13.51 33.59 3.55
C GLN A 231 -12.22 33.41 4.37
N ASP A 232 -11.82 34.41 5.16
CA ASP A 232 -10.61 34.32 5.97
C ASP A 232 -10.73 33.25 7.05
N PHE A 233 -11.89 33.18 7.70
CA PHE A 233 -12.16 32.13 8.68
C PHE A 233 -12.28 30.77 8.00
N ALA A 234 -13.02 30.67 6.88
CA ALA A 234 -13.20 29.42 6.15
C ALA A 234 -11.87 28.84 5.66
N LYS A 235 -10.94 29.68 5.16
CA LYS A 235 -9.58 29.27 4.77
C LYS A 235 -8.78 28.73 5.96
N ARG A 236 -8.88 29.40 7.11
CA ARG A 236 -8.20 28.95 8.33
C ARG A 236 -8.75 27.62 8.82
N LEU A 237 -10.07 27.50 8.92
CA LEU A 237 -10.75 26.28 9.33
C LEU A 237 -10.44 25.13 8.37
N TYR A 238 -10.43 25.39 7.07
CA TYR A 238 -9.99 24.42 6.05
C TYR A 238 -8.56 23.93 6.32
N ALA A 239 -7.60 24.85 6.47
CA ALA A 239 -6.20 24.50 6.71
C ALA A 239 -6.04 23.68 8.00
N ASP A 240 -6.72 24.07 9.07
CA ASP A 240 -6.62 23.37 10.36
C ASP A 240 -7.32 22.00 10.33
N LEU A 241 -8.46 21.86 9.65
CA LEU A 241 -9.11 20.57 9.44
C LEU A 241 -8.24 19.62 8.60
N GLN A 242 -7.56 20.13 7.56
CA GLN A 242 -6.61 19.36 6.76
C GLN A 242 -5.40 18.92 7.58
N ASN A 243 -4.85 19.82 8.41
CA ASN A 243 -3.74 19.51 9.31
C ASN A 243 -4.11 18.42 10.34
N GLU A 244 -5.37 18.39 10.75
CA GLU A 244 -5.91 17.35 11.62
C GLU A 244 -6.29 16.07 10.85
N GLY A 245 -6.21 16.05 9.52
CA GLY A 245 -6.47 14.85 8.70
C GLY A 245 -7.94 14.65 8.29
N VAL A 246 -8.78 15.70 8.37
CA VAL A 246 -10.15 15.69 7.84
C VAL A 246 -10.12 16.07 6.35
N ARG A 247 -10.70 15.23 5.49
CA ARG A 247 -10.77 15.50 4.04
C ARG A 247 -11.90 16.50 3.77
N CYS A 248 -11.57 17.78 3.70
CA CYS A 248 -12.55 18.83 3.45
C CYS A 248 -12.41 19.46 2.06
N TRP A 249 -13.53 19.92 1.51
CA TRP A 249 -13.58 20.84 0.38
C TRP A 249 -14.34 22.08 0.81
N TYR A 250 -14.02 23.24 0.24
CA TYR A 250 -14.76 24.48 0.49
C TYR A 250 -15.03 25.18 -0.84
N ALA A 251 -16.18 25.83 -0.95
CA ALA A 251 -16.51 26.70 -2.07
C ALA A 251 -17.15 27.97 -1.51
N PRO A 252 -16.67 29.19 -1.87
CA PRO A 252 -17.37 30.41 -1.51
C PRO A 252 -18.80 30.43 -2.06
N GLU A 253 -19.74 31.03 -1.33
CA GLU A 253 -21.13 31.30 -1.77
C GLU A 253 -21.22 31.92 -3.19
N ASP A 254 -20.18 32.64 -3.60
CA ASP A 254 -20.09 33.32 -4.90
C ASP A 254 -19.92 32.35 -6.10
N LEU A 255 -19.61 31.07 -5.86
CA LEU A 255 -19.67 29.99 -6.87
C LEU A 255 -21.12 29.58 -7.12
N LYS A 256 -21.93 30.56 -7.55
CA LYS A 256 -23.26 30.35 -8.10
C LYS A 256 -23.15 29.41 -9.31
N ILE A 257 -24.12 28.50 -9.42
CA ILE A 257 -24.15 27.37 -10.37
C ILE A 257 -23.88 27.80 -11.81
N GLY A 258 -22.93 27.10 -12.45
CA GLY A 258 -22.51 27.24 -13.85
C GLY A 258 -21.08 26.76 -14.10
N ASP A 259 -20.25 26.70 -13.05
CA ASP A 259 -18.83 26.41 -13.16
C ASP A 259 -18.54 24.88 -13.26
N PRO A 260 -17.80 24.39 -14.27
CA PRO A 260 -17.39 22.99 -14.43
C PRO A 260 -16.71 22.34 -13.21
N PHE A 261 -16.33 23.11 -12.20
CA PHE A 261 -15.81 22.61 -10.93
C PHE A 261 -16.80 21.66 -10.20
N ARG A 262 -18.12 21.90 -10.31
CA ARG A 262 -19.16 21.09 -9.64
C ARG A 262 -19.38 19.72 -10.29
N LYS A 263 -19.08 19.56 -11.58
CA LYS A 263 -19.12 18.27 -12.30
C LYS A 263 -17.88 17.40 -12.10
N ARG A 264 -16.80 17.96 -11.53
CA ARG A 264 -15.53 17.23 -11.30
C ARG A 264 -15.49 16.48 -9.97
N ILE A 265 -16.41 16.75 -9.04
CA ILE A 265 -16.57 15.99 -7.81
C ILE A 265 -17.69 14.98 -8.07
N ASP A 266 -17.34 13.71 -8.22
CA ASP A 266 -18.28 12.62 -8.56
C ASP A 266 -19.54 12.69 -7.68
N GLU A 267 -20.71 12.75 -8.31
CA GLU A 267 -22.01 12.78 -7.65
C GLU A 267 -22.24 11.53 -6.78
N SER A 268 -21.56 10.42 -7.09
CA SER A 268 -21.51 9.18 -6.32
C SER A 268 -20.76 9.28 -4.98
N ILE A 269 -19.84 10.25 -4.84
CA ILE A 269 -19.04 10.48 -3.61
C ILE A 269 -19.84 11.29 -2.59
N ARG A 270 -20.67 12.24 -3.04
CA ARG A 270 -21.49 13.12 -2.18
C ARG A 270 -22.51 12.41 -1.29
N ILE A 271 -22.77 11.13 -1.52
CA ILE A 271 -23.78 10.35 -0.80
C ILE A 271 -23.42 10.23 0.69
N HIS A 272 -22.14 10.34 1.08
CA HIS A 272 -21.68 10.13 2.46
C HIS A 272 -21.02 11.35 3.14
N ASP A 273 -20.97 12.52 2.48
CA ASP A 273 -20.25 13.68 3.01
C ASP A 273 -21.02 14.44 4.10
N LYS A 274 -20.31 14.87 5.15
CA LYS A 274 -20.79 15.77 6.22
C LYS A 274 -20.78 17.23 5.74
N LEU A 275 -21.81 18.00 6.04
CA LEU A 275 -21.92 19.42 5.77
C LEU A 275 -21.49 20.24 6.99
N LEU A 276 -20.38 20.95 6.89
CA LEU A 276 -19.92 21.90 7.90
C LEU A 276 -20.41 23.30 7.52
N LEU A 277 -21.42 23.80 8.23
CA LEU A 277 -22.07 25.08 7.93
C LEU A 277 -21.55 26.20 8.83
N ILE A 278 -20.94 27.22 8.24
CA ILE A 278 -20.45 28.41 8.95
C ILE A 278 -21.59 29.44 9.04
N LEU A 279 -21.99 29.73 10.27
CA LEU A 279 -23.10 30.61 10.64
C LEU A 279 -22.57 31.96 11.13
N SER A 280 -22.60 32.95 10.24
CA SER A 280 -22.43 34.37 10.47
C SER A 280 -23.70 35.15 10.12
N GLU A 281 -23.75 36.44 10.46
CA GLU A 281 -24.77 37.39 10.01
C GLU A 281 -25.01 37.31 8.49
N HIS A 282 -23.95 37.09 7.71
CA HIS A 282 -24.02 37.03 6.24
C HIS A 282 -24.67 35.74 5.74
N SER A 283 -24.26 34.60 6.28
CA SER A 283 -24.82 33.29 5.92
C SER A 283 -26.25 33.11 6.42
N VAL A 284 -26.58 33.61 7.61
CA VAL A 284 -27.92 33.47 8.20
C VAL A 284 -28.95 34.26 7.39
N ASN A 285 -28.55 35.37 6.75
CA ASN A 285 -29.45 36.14 5.89
C ASN A 285 -29.45 35.66 4.43
N SER A 286 -28.81 34.53 4.13
CA SER A 286 -28.70 33.98 2.78
C SER A 286 -29.80 32.94 2.51
N ALA A 287 -30.68 33.23 1.54
CA ALA A 287 -31.70 32.27 1.07
C ALA A 287 -31.09 30.98 0.49
N TRP A 288 -29.79 30.98 0.16
CA TRP A 288 -29.11 29.78 -0.31
C TRP A 288 -28.74 28.83 0.84
N VAL A 289 -28.29 29.39 1.97
CA VAL A 289 -27.97 28.62 3.19
C VAL A 289 -29.22 27.92 3.71
N GLU A 290 -30.36 28.60 3.70
CA GLU A 290 -31.67 28.01 4.03
C GLU A 290 -31.92 26.72 3.24
N LYS A 291 -31.79 26.77 1.91
CA LYS A 291 -31.99 25.61 1.03
C LYS A 291 -30.98 24.48 1.28
N GLU A 292 -29.74 24.81 1.64
CA GLU A 292 -28.71 23.83 1.93
C GLU A 292 -28.98 23.09 3.25
N VAL A 293 -29.45 23.82 4.26
CA VAL A 293 -29.89 23.25 5.55
C VAL A 293 -31.09 22.32 5.36
N GLU A 294 -32.10 22.75 4.61
CA GLU A 294 -33.27 21.91 4.29
C GLU A 294 -32.85 20.61 3.57
N THR A 295 -31.96 20.72 2.58
CA THR A 295 -31.44 19.55 1.84
C THR A 295 -30.68 18.60 2.77
N ALA A 296 -29.91 19.14 3.72
CA ALA A 296 -29.19 18.33 4.68
C ALA A 296 -30.15 17.57 5.61
N PHE A 297 -31.17 18.23 6.17
CA PHE A 297 -32.18 17.58 7.01
C PHE A 297 -32.96 16.49 6.25
N GLU A 298 -33.32 16.72 4.99
CA GLU A 298 -33.95 15.69 4.16
C GLU A 298 -33.05 14.46 3.97
N LYS A 299 -31.73 14.67 3.82
CA LYS A 299 -30.76 13.58 3.66
C LYS A 299 -30.61 12.77 4.95
N GLU A 300 -30.56 13.44 6.10
CA GLU A 300 -30.49 12.77 7.41
C GLU A 300 -31.74 11.94 7.68
N HIS A 301 -32.92 12.43 7.31
CA HIS A 301 -34.17 11.68 7.43
C HIS A 301 -34.20 10.40 6.60
N ARG A 302 -33.56 10.39 5.42
CA ARG A 302 -33.52 9.22 4.53
C ARG A 302 -32.46 8.19 4.93
N ASN A 303 -31.35 8.62 5.50
CA ASN A 303 -30.14 7.80 5.63
C ASN A 303 -29.72 7.49 7.07
N ASP A 304 -30.51 7.87 8.10
CA ASP A 304 -30.24 7.65 9.53
C ASP A 304 -28.78 7.96 9.96
N SER A 305 -28.23 9.02 9.38
CA SER A 305 -26.83 9.44 9.58
C SER A 305 -26.78 10.94 9.74
N MET A 306 -25.96 11.42 10.67
CA MET A 306 -25.78 12.85 10.92
C MET A 306 -24.91 13.47 9.83
N VAL A 307 -25.47 14.45 9.13
CA VAL A 307 -24.86 15.14 7.99
C VAL A 307 -24.57 16.59 8.35
N LEU A 308 -25.44 17.29 9.08
CA LEU A 308 -25.31 18.73 9.33
C LEU A 308 -24.54 19.04 10.62
N PHE A 309 -23.42 19.77 10.49
CA PHE A 309 -22.56 20.22 11.58
C PHE A 309 -22.46 21.75 11.56
N PRO A 310 -23.29 22.48 12.33
CA PRO A 310 -23.29 23.94 12.36
C PRO A 310 -22.20 24.50 13.29
N VAL A 311 -21.50 25.56 12.85
CA VAL A 311 -20.56 26.34 13.67
C VAL A 311 -20.87 27.83 13.57
N LYS A 312 -20.90 28.55 14.69
CA LYS A 312 -21.19 29.98 14.72
C LYS A 312 -19.94 30.85 14.78
N LEU A 313 -19.97 31.96 14.04
CA LEU A 313 -18.98 33.04 14.07
C LEU A 313 -19.46 34.28 14.83
N ASP A 314 -20.76 34.42 15.01
CA ASP A 314 -21.41 35.46 15.79
C ASP A 314 -22.70 34.92 16.43
N GLU A 315 -23.41 35.77 17.18
CA GLU A 315 -24.66 35.37 17.85
C GLU A 315 -25.90 35.51 16.95
N THR A 316 -25.77 35.86 15.67
CA THR A 316 -26.93 36.11 14.79
C THR A 316 -27.84 34.89 14.70
N VAL A 317 -27.26 33.70 14.57
CA VAL A 317 -28.03 32.45 14.54
C VAL A 317 -28.76 32.18 15.85
N MET A 318 -28.36 32.77 16.98
CA MET A 318 -29.04 32.58 18.27
C MET A 318 -30.27 33.47 18.42
N HIS A 319 -30.36 34.55 17.65
CA HIS A 319 -31.38 35.59 17.80
C HIS A 319 -32.30 35.77 16.59
N THR A 320 -31.95 35.19 15.44
CA THR A 320 -32.77 35.29 14.23
C THR A 320 -34.12 34.55 14.35
N ASP A 321 -35.15 35.15 13.76
CA ASP A 321 -36.52 34.62 13.67
C ASP A 321 -36.72 33.67 12.47
N GLN A 322 -35.67 33.40 11.69
CA GLN A 322 -35.75 32.46 10.57
C GLN A 322 -36.02 31.03 11.05
N ALA A 323 -36.98 30.35 10.39
CA ALA A 323 -37.49 29.05 10.81
C ALA A 323 -36.41 27.96 10.81
N TRP A 324 -35.64 27.82 9.72
CA TRP A 324 -34.56 26.82 9.62
C TRP A 324 -33.47 26.99 10.69
N ALA A 325 -33.18 28.24 11.09
CA ALA A 325 -32.23 28.52 12.15
C ALA A 325 -32.78 28.10 13.53
N ALA A 326 -34.09 28.25 13.76
CA ALA A 326 -34.75 27.72 14.95
C ALA A 326 -34.68 26.20 15.02
N ASP A 327 -34.80 25.51 13.88
CA ASP A 327 -34.69 24.05 13.80
C ASP A 327 -33.27 23.58 14.12
N ILE A 328 -32.25 24.24 13.56
CA ILE A 328 -30.85 23.97 13.92
C ILE A 328 -30.62 24.13 15.43
N ARG A 329 -31.10 25.22 16.05
CA ARG A 329 -30.94 25.45 17.49
C ARG A 329 -31.58 24.37 18.36
N ARG A 330 -32.68 23.76 17.89
CA ARG A 330 -33.40 22.71 18.63
C ARG A 330 -32.77 21.34 18.43
N MET A 331 -32.28 21.07 17.22
CA MET A 331 -31.90 19.72 16.79
C MET A 331 -30.39 19.48 16.81
N ARG A 332 -29.55 20.52 16.85
CA ARG A 332 -28.10 20.39 16.69
C ARG A 332 -27.34 21.13 17.78
N HIS A 333 -26.19 20.57 18.14
CA HIS A 333 -25.17 21.32 18.85
C HIS A 333 -24.48 22.28 17.86
N ILE A 334 -24.47 23.57 18.18
CA ILE A 334 -23.78 24.59 17.37
C ILE A 334 -22.40 24.82 17.96
N GLY A 335 -21.35 24.49 17.22
CA GLY A 335 -19.97 24.74 17.63
C GLY A 335 -19.68 26.23 17.74
N ASP A 336 -19.09 26.68 18.86
CA ASP A 336 -18.76 28.08 19.08
C ASP A 336 -17.33 28.38 18.58
N LEU A 337 -17.23 29.18 17.50
CA LEU A 337 -15.98 29.67 16.94
C LEU A 337 -15.98 31.21 16.84
N THR A 338 -16.80 31.89 17.64
CA THR A 338 -16.89 33.37 17.69
C THR A 338 -15.54 34.04 17.94
N LYS A 339 -14.73 33.44 18.82
CA LYS A 339 -13.38 33.91 19.18
C LYS A 339 -12.27 33.28 18.34
N TRP A 340 -12.52 32.99 17.07
CA TRP A 340 -11.55 32.30 16.23
C TRP A 340 -10.20 33.01 16.11
N LYS A 341 -10.15 34.34 16.27
CA LYS A 341 -8.91 35.12 16.26
C LYS A 341 -8.03 34.90 17.50
N GLU A 342 -8.58 34.39 18.59
CA GLU A 342 -7.84 34.04 19.82
C GLU A 342 -7.40 32.57 19.75
N HIS A 343 -6.09 32.31 19.78
CA HIS A 343 -5.51 30.97 19.56
C HIS A 343 -6.13 29.89 20.47
N ASP A 344 -6.11 30.09 21.78
CA ASP A 344 -6.57 29.08 22.73
C ASP A 344 -8.08 28.83 22.66
N ALA A 345 -8.87 29.89 22.42
CA ALA A 345 -10.32 29.78 22.30
C ALA A 345 -10.70 29.01 21.03
N TYR A 346 -10.04 29.34 19.91
CA TYR A 346 -10.21 28.63 18.65
C TYR A 346 -9.84 27.15 18.75
N GLN A 347 -8.67 26.82 19.32
CA GLN A 347 -8.21 25.44 19.44
C GLN A 347 -9.19 24.59 20.27
N ARG A 348 -9.74 25.13 21.36
CA ARG A 348 -10.81 24.45 22.12
C ARG A 348 -12.06 24.21 21.29
N GLY A 349 -12.49 25.20 20.50
CA GLY A 349 -13.63 25.08 19.59
C GLY A 349 -13.40 24.04 18.49
N LEU A 350 -12.22 24.07 17.85
CA LEU A 350 -11.82 23.11 16.81
C LEU A 350 -11.78 21.67 17.34
N GLN A 351 -11.17 21.44 18.50
CA GLN A 351 -11.12 20.11 19.11
C GLN A 351 -12.51 19.58 19.51
N ARG A 352 -13.47 20.46 19.80
CA ARG A 352 -14.87 20.07 20.00
C ARG A 352 -15.52 19.69 18.66
N LEU A 353 -15.35 20.52 17.63
CA LEU A 353 -15.84 20.22 16.29
C LEU A 353 -15.31 18.89 15.76
N LEU A 354 -14.01 18.61 15.94
CA LEU A 354 -13.39 17.33 15.53
C LEU A 354 -14.00 16.13 16.27
N ARG A 355 -14.45 16.31 17.52
CA ARG A 355 -15.16 15.24 18.25
C ARG A 355 -16.57 15.04 17.71
N ASP A 356 -17.28 16.12 17.41
CA ASP A 356 -18.63 16.06 16.84
C ASP A 356 -18.58 15.40 15.44
N LEU A 357 -17.58 15.76 14.63
CA LEU A 357 -17.31 15.12 13.34
C LEU A 357 -16.96 13.62 13.45
N LYS A 358 -16.60 13.10 14.61
CA LYS A 358 -16.31 11.66 14.82
C LYS A 358 -17.51 10.83 15.28
N GLN A 359 -18.64 11.47 15.60
CA GLN A 359 -19.84 10.75 16.03
C GLN A 359 -20.64 10.27 14.80
N GLU A 360 -21.00 8.99 14.79
CA GLU A 360 -21.70 8.32 13.67
C GLU A 360 -23.23 8.18 13.86
N LYS A 361 -23.77 8.45 15.06
CA LYS A 361 -25.21 8.31 15.33
C LYS A 361 -25.80 9.55 15.98
N ALA A 362 -27.02 9.89 15.54
CA ALA A 362 -27.83 10.99 16.05
C ALA A 362 -28.41 10.72 17.43
#